data_AF-A0A7Z0QDI2-F1
#
_entry.id   AF-A0A7Z0QDI2-F1
#
_cell.length_a   1.000
_cell.length_b   1.000
_cell.length_c   1.000
_cell.angle_alpha   90.00
_cell.angle_beta   90.00
_cell.angle_gamma   90.00
#
_symmetry.space_group_name_H-M   'P 1'
#
loop_
_entity.id
_entity.type
_entity.pdbx_description
1 polymer ?
#
loop_
_entity_poly.entity_id
_entity_poly.type
_entity_poly.pdbx_seq_one_letter_code
_entity_poly.pdbx_strand_id
1 'polypeptide(L)'
;MKSDRDGINLAAKPSGTGCVECSAAGGWWFHLRRCVECGHIGCCDTSPNQHATKHNAATGHPIITSFEPGERWFYDYRTGQPFAGPKLQGPHAHPLDQPVPGPDGAVPPDWQSLLHE
;
A
#
# COMPACT_ATOMS: atom_id res chain seq x y z
N MET A 1 -4.13 19.53 -11.73
CA MET A 1 -2.83 19.14 -12.33
C MET A 1 -2.74 17.64 -12.30
N LYS A 2 -2.76 16.98 -13.47
CA LYS A 2 -2.36 15.57 -13.61
C LYS A 2 -0.83 15.60 -13.73
N SER A 3 -0.12 14.69 -13.07
CA SER A 3 1.31 14.51 -13.32
C SER A 3 1.46 13.94 -14.74
N ASP A 4 2.52 14.32 -15.46
CA ASP A 4 2.77 13.85 -16.84
C ASP A 4 2.97 12.32 -16.98
N ARG A 5 2.95 11.56 -15.87
CA ARG A 5 3.04 10.11 -15.87
C ARG A 5 1.66 9.48 -15.74
N ASP A 6 1.26 8.71 -16.76
CA ASP A 6 0.06 7.85 -16.70
C ASP A 6 0.13 6.92 -15.49
N GLY A 7 -1.00 6.83 -14.77
CA GLY A 7 -1.12 6.08 -13.50
C GLY A 7 -1.00 6.94 -12.24
N ILE A 8 -1.00 8.29 -12.35
CA ILE A 8 -0.92 9.20 -11.21
C ILE A 8 -2.12 10.15 -11.15
N ASN A 9 -2.87 10.10 -10.04
CA ASN A 9 -3.95 11.02 -9.74
C ASN A 9 -3.68 11.78 -8.43
N LEU A 10 -3.28 13.05 -8.55
CA LEU A 10 -2.94 13.87 -7.38
C LEU A 10 -4.15 14.15 -6.46
N ALA A 11 -5.38 13.96 -6.94
CA ALA A 11 -6.60 14.17 -6.17
C ALA A 11 -7.11 12.91 -5.43
N ALA A 12 -6.57 11.73 -5.75
CA ALA A 12 -6.98 10.49 -5.11
C ALA A 12 -6.68 10.56 -3.61
N LYS A 13 -7.67 10.25 -2.75
CA LYS A 13 -7.52 10.15 -1.29
C LYS A 13 -7.30 8.69 -0.91
N PRO A 14 -6.55 8.40 0.17
CA PRO A 14 -6.39 7.01 0.60
C PRO A 14 -7.74 6.41 1.01
N SER A 15 -7.96 5.14 0.71
CA SER A 15 -9.21 4.42 1.03
C SER A 15 -9.41 4.16 2.52
N GLY A 16 -8.38 4.43 3.33
CA GLY A 16 -8.39 4.24 4.78
C GLY A 16 -6.97 4.30 5.36
N THR A 17 -6.80 3.75 6.55
CA THR A 17 -5.53 3.69 7.28
C THR A 17 -4.82 2.34 7.20
N GLY A 18 -5.50 1.30 6.70
CA GLY A 18 -5.01 -0.07 6.63
C GLY A 18 -5.41 -0.76 5.32
N CYS A 19 -4.98 -2.01 5.14
CA CYS A 19 -5.35 -2.79 3.97
C CYS A 19 -6.86 -3.08 4.00
N VAL A 20 -7.58 -2.67 2.95
CA VAL A 20 -9.04 -2.73 2.88
C VAL A 20 -9.52 -4.18 3.04
N GLU A 21 -8.90 -5.09 2.30
CA GLU A 21 -9.32 -6.49 2.23
C GLU A 21 -8.91 -7.27 3.47
N CYS A 22 -7.71 -7.04 4.03
CA CYS A 22 -7.34 -7.67 5.29
C CYS A 22 -8.26 -7.21 6.42
N SER A 23 -8.61 -5.93 6.48
CA SER A 23 -9.53 -5.41 7.51
C SER A 23 -10.92 -6.05 7.38
N ALA A 24 -11.45 -6.15 6.15
CA ALA A 24 -12.75 -6.77 5.90
C ALA A 24 -12.78 -8.28 6.25
N ALA A 25 -11.65 -8.97 6.09
CA ALA A 25 -11.51 -10.39 6.40
C ALA A 25 -11.11 -10.68 7.86
N GLY A 26 -10.86 -9.66 8.69
CA GLY A 26 -10.29 -9.84 10.03
C GLY A 26 -8.86 -10.40 10.00
N GLY A 27 -8.11 -10.14 8.93
CA GLY A 27 -6.72 -10.55 8.75
C GLY A 27 -5.71 -9.45 9.12
N TRP A 28 -4.45 -9.71 8.78
CA TRP A 28 -3.30 -8.86 9.09
C TRP A 28 -2.42 -8.59 7.85
N TRP A 29 -1.47 -7.67 7.97
CA TRP A 29 -0.52 -7.26 6.94
C TRP A 29 0.83 -6.90 7.55
N PHE A 30 1.90 -6.98 6.76
CA PHE A 30 3.21 -6.49 7.15
C PHE A 30 3.33 -4.99 6.87
N HIS A 31 3.55 -4.60 5.61
CA HIS A 31 3.57 -3.21 5.17
C HIS A 31 2.40 -2.88 4.24
N LEU A 32 2.10 -1.59 4.12
CA LEU A 32 1.05 -1.02 3.30
C LEU A 32 1.60 -0.28 2.10
N ARG A 33 0.86 -0.39 1.00
CA ARG A 33 1.08 0.31 -0.26
C ARG A 33 -0.20 1.01 -0.66
N ARG A 34 -0.05 2.23 -1.17
CA ARG A 34 -1.15 3.02 -1.70
C ARG A 34 -1.08 3.08 -3.22
N CYS A 35 -2.17 2.74 -3.89
CA CYS A 35 -2.34 3.02 -5.32
C CYS A 35 -2.36 4.53 -5.55
N VAL A 36 -1.55 5.00 -6.50
CA VAL A 36 -1.37 6.44 -6.78
C VAL A 36 -2.47 6.99 -7.68
N GLU A 37 -3.24 6.12 -8.33
CA GLU A 37 -4.33 6.49 -9.23
C GLU A 37 -5.69 6.57 -8.54
N CYS A 38 -6.02 5.60 -7.69
CA CYS A 38 -7.32 5.54 -7.02
C CYS A 38 -7.25 5.69 -5.49
N GLY A 39 -6.06 5.61 -4.89
CA GLY A 39 -5.87 5.72 -3.45
C GLY A 39 -6.14 4.45 -2.65
N HIS A 40 -6.39 3.32 -3.30
CA HIS A 40 -6.56 2.02 -2.63
C HIS A 40 -5.35 1.66 -1.76
N ILE A 41 -5.59 1.33 -0.50
CA ILE A 41 -4.56 0.81 0.43
C ILE A 41 -4.60 -0.72 0.45
N GLY A 42 -3.50 -1.34 0.02
CA GLY A 42 -3.31 -2.79 0.02
C GLY A 42 -2.03 -3.19 0.74
N CYS A 43 -1.97 -4.42 1.25
CA CYS A 43 -0.76 -4.97 1.85
C CYS A 43 0.29 -5.32 0.80
N CYS A 44 1.57 -5.22 1.16
CA CYS A 44 2.71 -5.48 0.28
C CYS A 44 2.78 -6.95 -0.17
N ASP A 45 3.64 -7.20 -1.14
CA ASP A 45 4.05 -8.51 -1.68
C ASP A 45 4.65 -9.46 -0.63
N THR A 46 5.40 -8.94 0.34
CA THR A 46 5.89 -9.73 1.49
C THR A 46 4.75 -10.17 2.44
N SER A 47 3.60 -9.47 2.43
CA SER A 47 2.46 -9.81 3.29
C SER A 47 1.71 -11.03 2.76
N PRO A 48 1.10 -11.87 3.62
CA PRO A 48 0.47 -13.13 3.20
C PRO A 48 -0.51 -13.01 2.02
N ASN A 49 -1.27 -11.91 2.00
CA ASN A 49 -2.36 -11.72 1.03
C ASN A 49 -2.00 -10.90 -0.22
N GLN A 50 -0.90 -10.15 -0.23
CA GLN A 50 -0.38 -9.43 -1.41
C GLN A 50 -1.40 -8.52 -2.14
N HIS A 51 -2.26 -7.82 -1.38
CA HIS A 51 -3.39 -7.10 -1.95
C HIS A 51 -2.99 -5.93 -2.87
N ALA A 52 -1.84 -5.30 -2.66
CA ALA A 52 -1.36 -4.25 -3.56
C ALA A 52 -1.08 -4.78 -4.98
N THR A 53 -0.40 -5.92 -5.07
CA THR A 53 -0.08 -6.56 -6.36
C THR A 53 -1.35 -7.11 -7.03
N LYS A 54 -2.25 -7.74 -6.25
CA LYS A 54 -3.55 -8.18 -6.76
C LYS A 54 -4.40 -7.01 -7.27
N HIS A 55 -4.37 -5.86 -6.58
CA HIS A 55 -5.06 -4.65 -7.01
C HIS A 55 -4.52 -4.13 -8.35
N ASN A 56 -3.20 -4.06 -8.51
CA ASN A 56 -2.58 -3.71 -9.80
C ASN A 56 -3.04 -4.67 -10.92
N ALA A 57 -2.99 -5.98 -10.68
CA ALA A 57 -3.41 -6.97 -11.67
C ALA A 57 -4.91 -6.85 -12.05
N ALA A 58 -5.78 -6.50 -11.10
CA ALA A 58 -7.22 -6.40 -11.32
C ALA A 58 -7.64 -5.09 -12.00
N THR A 59 -6.93 -3.99 -11.74
CA THR A 59 -7.32 -2.64 -12.20
C THR A 59 -6.44 -2.11 -13.33
N GLY A 60 -5.23 -2.63 -13.47
CA GLY A 60 -4.20 -2.07 -14.33
C GLY A 60 -3.53 -0.80 -13.79
N HIS A 61 -3.82 -0.37 -12.56
CA HIS A 61 -3.19 0.81 -11.96
C HIS A 61 -1.70 0.54 -11.66
N PRO A 62 -0.77 1.15 -12.40
CA PRO A 62 0.59 0.64 -12.46
C PRO A 62 1.50 1.18 -11.35
N ILE A 63 1.06 2.20 -10.61
CA ILE A 63 1.93 2.92 -9.68
C ILE A 63 1.39 2.83 -8.26
N ILE A 64 2.27 2.40 -7.35
CA ILE A 64 2.06 2.43 -5.91
C ILE A 64 3.08 3.35 -5.23
N THR A 65 2.77 3.76 -4.01
CA THR A 65 3.70 4.43 -3.10
C THR A 65 3.65 3.76 -1.73
N SER A 66 4.74 3.85 -0.96
CA SER A 66 4.70 3.41 0.43
C SER A 66 3.63 4.17 1.22
N PHE A 67 2.97 3.46 2.13
CA PHE A 67 2.04 4.05 3.09
C PHE A 67 2.52 3.80 4.53
N GLU A 68 3.83 3.66 4.70
CA GLU A 68 4.52 3.50 5.98
C GLU A 68 5.07 4.85 6.49
N PRO A 69 5.07 5.10 7.81
CA PRO A 69 5.65 6.30 8.39
C PRO A 69 7.13 6.47 8.01
N GLY A 70 7.50 7.69 7.58
CA GLY A 70 8.89 8.03 7.25
C GLY A 70 9.34 7.60 5.85
N GLU A 71 8.56 6.80 5.13
CA GLU A 71 8.88 6.37 3.77
C GLU A 71 8.25 7.30 2.71
N ARG A 72 9.03 7.64 1.67
CA ARG A 72 8.55 8.41 0.52
C ARG A 72 9.21 7.92 -0.76
N TRP A 73 8.66 6.84 -1.30
CA TRP A 73 9.07 6.29 -2.59
C TRP A 73 7.85 5.82 -3.37
N PHE A 74 8.00 5.77 -4.69
CA PHE A 74 7.01 5.28 -5.63
C PHE A 74 7.59 4.10 -6.37
N TYR A 75 6.75 3.17 -6.83
CA TYR A 75 7.16 2.03 -7.62
C TYR A 75 6.19 1.86 -8.79
N ASP A 76 6.75 1.62 -9.97
CA ASP A 76 5.99 1.38 -11.19
C ASP A 76 6.11 -0.10 -11.57
N TYR A 77 5.00 -0.83 -11.48
CA TYR A 77 4.93 -2.27 -11.80
C TYR A 77 5.31 -2.57 -13.26
N ARG A 78 5.15 -1.60 -14.17
CA ARG A 78 5.49 -1.80 -15.59
C ARG A 78 7.00 -1.86 -15.82
N THR A 79 7.74 -1.06 -15.06
CA THR A 79 9.20 -0.97 -15.20
C THR A 79 9.94 -1.77 -14.15
N GLY A 80 9.25 -2.17 -13.08
CA GLY A 80 9.85 -2.84 -11.93
C GLY A 80 10.86 -1.97 -11.19
N GLN A 81 10.67 -0.65 -11.17
CA GLN A 81 11.66 0.31 -10.66
C GLN A 81 11.04 1.31 -9.68
N PRO A 82 11.76 1.69 -8.63
CA PRO A 82 11.36 2.79 -7.78
C PRO A 82 11.66 4.15 -8.43
N PHE A 83 10.92 5.18 -8.04
CA PHE A 83 11.18 6.56 -8.43
C PHE A 83 10.69 7.56 -7.37
N ALA A 84 11.19 8.79 -7.45
CA ALA A 84 10.67 9.90 -6.67
C ALA A 84 9.40 10.45 -7.34
N GLY A 85 8.28 10.47 -6.62
CA GLY A 85 7.00 10.90 -7.16
C GLY A 85 6.44 12.18 -6.51
N PRO A 86 5.30 12.67 -7.01
CA PRO A 86 4.71 13.92 -6.56
C PRO A 86 4.09 13.81 -5.16
N LYS A 87 3.76 14.94 -4.54
CA LYS A 87 3.00 14.98 -3.28
C LYS A 87 1.53 14.66 -3.55
N LEU A 88 1.03 13.56 -2.96
CA LEU A 88 -0.37 13.16 -3.03
C LEU A 88 -1.23 13.85 -1.95
N GLN A 89 -2.55 13.74 -2.06
CA GLN A 89 -3.46 14.09 -0.97
C GLN A 89 -3.20 13.20 0.27
N GLY A 90 -3.20 13.84 1.44
CA GLY A 90 -3.00 13.14 2.71
C GLY A 90 -4.20 12.25 3.11
N PRO A 91 -4.02 11.41 4.14
CA PRO A 91 -2.75 11.08 4.81
C PRO A 91 -1.73 10.40 3.88
N HIS A 92 -0.44 10.40 4.26
CA HIS A 92 0.67 9.79 3.48
C HIS A 92 1.18 8.48 4.06
N ALA A 93 0.76 8.14 5.27
CA ALA A 93 1.09 6.90 5.95
C ALA A 93 -0.07 6.48 6.86
N HIS A 94 -0.03 5.24 7.34
CA HIS A 94 -0.91 4.81 8.42
C HIS A 94 -0.63 5.58 9.73
N PRO A 95 -1.59 5.60 10.68
CA PRO A 95 -1.41 6.20 12.00
C PRO A 95 -0.19 5.65 12.74
N LEU A 96 0.47 6.50 13.54
CA LEU A 96 1.71 6.13 14.25
C LEU A 96 1.47 5.14 15.41
N ASP A 97 0.24 5.03 15.89
CA ASP A 97 -0.20 4.08 16.90
C ASP A 97 -0.56 2.71 16.31
N GLN A 98 -0.62 2.57 14.97
CA GLN A 98 -0.73 1.27 14.32
C GLN A 98 0.66 0.60 14.22
N PRO A 99 0.83 -0.64 14.72
CA PRO A 99 2.09 -1.36 14.60
C PRO A 99 2.34 -1.87 13.17
N VAL A 100 3.58 -2.33 12.96
CA VAL A 100 4.04 -3.02 11.75
C VAL A 100 4.69 -4.33 12.21
N PRO A 101 4.13 -5.52 11.90
CA PRO A 101 2.86 -5.77 11.18
C PRO A 101 1.62 -5.20 11.90
N GLY A 102 0.51 -5.05 11.17
CA GLY A 102 -0.77 -4.59 11.71
C GLY A 102 -1.98 -5.39 11.17
N PRO A 103 -3.21 -5.11 11.62
CA PRO A 103 -3.55 -4.17 12.68
C PRO A 103 -3.21 -4.73 14.07
N ASP A 104 -3.17 -3.84 15.08
CA ASP A 104 -2.91 -4.24 16.47
C ASP A 104 -3.88 -5.34 16.93
N GLY A 105 -3.35 -6.34 17.65
CA GLY A 105 -4.11 -7.48 18.16
C GLY A 105 -4.49 -8.56 17.13
N ALA A 106 -4.30 -8.35 15.83
CA ALA A 106 -4.61 -9.34 14.79
C ALA A 106 -3.38 -10.12 14.28
N VAL A 107 -2.17 -9.69 14.67
CA VAL A 107 -0.91 -10.30 14.21
C VAL A 107 -0.61 -11.56 15.03
N PRO A 108 -0.43 -12.73 14.39
CA PRO A 108 -0.14 -13.97 15.10
C PRO A 108 1.31 -14.00 15.63
N PRO A 109 1.62 -14.72 16.73
CA PRO A 109 2.96 -14.75 17.31
C PRO A 109 4.07 -15.24 16.36
N ASP A 110 3.72 -16.10 15.40
CA ASP A 110 4.61 -16.72 14.42
C ASP A 110 4.63 -15.99 13.06
N TRP A 111 4.16 -14.73 13.01
CA TRP A 111 3.96 -13.97 11.77
C TRP A 111 5.16 -13.94 10.82
N GLN A 112 6.39 -13.96 11.33
CA GLN A 112 7.60 -13.95 10.52
C GLN A 112 7.69 -15.14 9.56
N SER A 113 7.21 -16.31 10.00
CA SER A 113 7.18 -17.54 9.21
C SER A 113 6.08 -17.55 8.13
N LEU A 114 5.17 -16.57 8.18
CA LEU A 114 4.03 -16.44 7.27
C LEU A 114 4.27 -15.39 6.18
N LEU A 115 5.44 -14.72 6.18
CA LEU A 115 5.81 -13.76 5.15
C LEU A 115 6.30 -14.46 3.88
N HIS A 116 6.05 -13.82 2.74
CA HIS A 116 6.61 -14.23 1.45
C HIS A 116 8.00 -13.64 1.25
N GLU A 117 8.87 -14.37 0.57
CA GLU A 117 10.23 -13.93 0.16
C GLU A 117 10.21 -12.93 -1.00
#